data_AF-A0A7D5M1V4-F1
#
_entry.id   AF-A0A7D5M1V4-F1
#
_cell.length_a   1.000
_cell.length_b   1.000
_cell.length_c   1.000
_cell.angle_alpha   90.00
_cell.angle_beta   90.00
_cell.angle_gamma   90.00
#
_symmetry.space_group_name_H-M   'P 1'
#
loop_
_entity.id
_entity.type
_entity.pdbx_description
1 polymer ?
#
loop_
_entity_poly.entity_id
_entity_poly.type
_entity_poly.pdbx_seq_one_letter_code
_entity_poly.pdbx_strand_id
1 'polypeptide(L)'
;MVISKENKDFIDSLIDYYISESESYKQIAENFIPEIESIPDTAFGIITGCVYSGFLQAYQNQQETPSLEDMREFNQIIKDRAAQIKKSIIDPPKVESTSNEAKITPEDTDSED
;
A
#
# COMPACT_ATOMS: atom_id res chain seq x y z
N MET A 1 12.21 -16.12 16.03
CA MET A 1 12.07 -15.05 17.05
C MET A 1 10.64 -14.54 16.96
N VAL A 2 10.26 -13.59 17.81
CA VAL A 2 9.03 -12.79 17.64
C VAL A 2 9.48 -11.51 16.92
N ILE A 3 8.70 -11.00 15.97
CA ILE A 3 9.03 -9.79 15.22
C ILE A 3 9.36 -8.67 16.23
N SER A 4 10.45 -7.94 15.97
CA SER A 4 10.86 -6.82 16.81
C SER A 4 9.75 -5.77 16.89
N LYS A 5 9.69 -5.03 18.00
CA LYS A 5 8.69 -3.97 18.15
C LYS A 5 8.77 -2.94 17.01
N GLU A 6 9.99 -2.57 16.62
CA GLU A 6 10.24 -1.65 15.51
C GLU A 6 9.65 -2.17 14.20
N ASN A 7 9.92 -3.43 13.85
CA ASN A 7 9.37 -4.03 12.63
C ASN A 7 7.84 -4.16 12.69
N LYS A 8 7.25 -4.39 13.87
CA LYS A 8 5.78 -4.38 14.04
C LYS A 8 5.17 -3.01 13.82
N ASP A 9 5.71 -1.98 14.48
CA ASP A 9 5.24 -0.61 14.35
C ASP A 9 5.35 -0.14 12.88
N PHE A 10 6.40 -0.59 12.18
CA PHE A 10 6.56 -0.38 10.75
C PHE A 10 5.50 -1.10 9.90
N ILE A 11 5.23 -2.39 10.16
CA ILE A 11 4.18 -3.15 9.45
C ILE A 11 2.81 -2.52 9.66
N ASP A 12 2.47 -2.13 10.89
CA ASP A 12 1.19 -1.47 11.20
C ASP A 12 1.07 -0.15 10.43
N SER A 13 2.14 0.65 10.39
CA SER A 13 2.18 1.90 9.62
C SER A 13 2.03 1.67 8.11
N LEU A 14 2.66 0.62 7.56
CA LEU A 14 2.48 0.22 6.16
C LEU A 14 1.04 -0.15 5.86
N ILE A 15 0.40 -0.92 6.75
CA ILE A 15 -1.00 -1.31 6.57
C ILE A 15 -1.90 -0.07 6.58
N ASP A 16 -1.70 0.86 7.52
CA ASP A 16 -2.46 2.10 7.61
C ASP A 16 -2.31 2.96 6.34
N TYR A 17 -1.08 3.06 5.82
CA TYR A 17 -0.79 3.74 4.57
C TYR A 17 -1.52 3.11 3.38
N TYR A 18 -1.45 1.78 3.21
CA TYR A 18 -2.14 1.15 2.07
C TYR A 18 -3.67 1.16 2.23
N ILE A 19 -4.17 1.24 3.47
CA ILE A 19 -5.59 1.50 3.74
C ILE A 19 -6.00 2.89 3.28
N SER A 20 -5.18 3.93 3.51
CA SER A 20 -5.51 5.30 3.05
C SER A 20 -5.44 5.43 1.53
N GLU A 21 -4.59 4.65 0.88
CA GLU A 21 -4.38 4.63 -0.58
C GLU A 21 -5.22 3.55 -1.30
N SER A 22 -6.19 2.94 -0.63
CA SER A 22 -6.93 1.76 -1.15
C SER A 22 -7.67 1.99 -2.47
N GLU A 23 -8.07 3.22 -2.77
CA GLU A 23 -8.71 3.59 -4.03
C GLU A 23 -7.77 3.38 -5.22
N SER A 24 -6.50 3.77 -5.10
CA SER A 24 -5.47 3.56 -6.12
C SER A 24 -5.30 2.06 -6.43
N TYR A 25 -5.31 1.21 -5.40
CA TYR A 25 -5.19 -0.26 -5.58
C TYR A 25 -6.43 -0.89 -6.22
N LYS A 26 -7.61 -0.33 -5.95
CA LYS A 26 -8.84 -0.73 -6.64
C LYS A 26 -8.77 -0.40 -8.13
N GLN A 27 -8.31 0.80 -8.49
CA GLN A 27 -8.12 1.20 -9.90
C GLN A 27 -7.08 0.32 -10.61
N ILE A 28 -6.00 -0.06 -9.91
CA ILE A 28 -5.03 -1.01 -10.45
C ILE A 28 -5.70 -2.37 -10.72
N ALA A 29 -6.48 -2.89 -9.77
CA ALA A 29 -7.18 -4.16 -9.92
C ALA A 29 -8.18 -4.17 -11.10
N GLU A 30 -8.84 -3.05 -11.39
CA GLU A 30 -9.77 -2.91 -12.52
C GLU A 30 -9.10 -3.16 -13.89
N ASN A 31 -7.80 -2.88 -14.03
CA ASN A 31 -7.06 -3.10 -15.27
C ASN A 31 -6.82 -4.59 -15.60
N PHE A 32 -7.09 -5.49 -14.66
CA PHE A 32 -6.94 -6.94 -14.87
C PHE A 32 -8.26 -7.62 -15.25
N ILE A 33 -9.27 -6.87 -15.66
CA ILE A 33 -10.48 -7.43 -16.27
C ILE A 33 -10.18 -7.76 -17.74
N PRO A 34 -10.49 -8.97 -18.24
CA PRO A 34 -11.37 -9.99 -17.64
C PRO A 34 -10.65 -11.13 -16.88
N GLU A 35 -9.35 -11.04 -16.62
CA GLU A 35 -8.57 -12.10 -15.98
C GLU A 35 -8.93 -12.32 -14.50
N ILE A 36 -9.58 -11.35 -13.85
CA ILE A 36 -10.02 -11.43 -12.45
C ILE A 36 -11.55 -11.48 -12.32
N GLU A 37 -12.03 -12.20 -11.31
CA GLU A 37 -13.47 -12.31 -11.01
C GLU A 37 -13.95 -11.28 -9.98
N SER A 38 -13.04 -10.69 -9.19
CA SER A 38 -13.38 -9.82 -8.07
C SER A 38 -12.33 -8.73 -7.89
N ILE A 39 -12.67 -7.49 -8.27
CA ILE A 39 -11.82 -6.30 -8.03
C ILE A 39 -11.45 -6.19 -6.54
N PRO A 40 -12.39 -6.33 -5.57
CA PRO A 40 -12.04 -6.19 -4.15
C PRO A 40 -11.04 -7.23 -3.66
N ASP A 41 -11.16 -8.48 -4.11
CA ASP A 41 -10.24 -9.55 -3.69
C ASP A 41 -8.87 -9.40 -4.35
N THR A 42 -8.83 -8.97 -5.62
CA THR A 42 -7.56 -8.65 -6.31
C THR A 42 -6.85 -7.48 -5.64
N ALA A 43 -7.54 -6.39 -5.35
CA ALA A 43 -6.96 -5.24 -4.65
C ALA A 43 -6.49 -5.60 -3.24
N PHE A 44 -7.24 -6.45 -2.52
CA PHE A 44 -6.81 -6.99 -1.23
C PHE A 44 -5.51 -7.80 -1.36
N GLY A 45 -5.42 -8.66 -2.38
CA GLY A 45 -4.20 -9.40 -2.70
C GLY A 45 -3.01 -8.50 -3.02
N ILE A 46 -3.23 -7.42 -3.78
CA ILE A 46 -2.17 -6.44 -4.11
C ILE A 46 -1.68 -5.75 -2.84
N ILE A 47 -2.58 -5.21 -2.01
CA ILE A 47 -2.22 -4.53 -0.77
C ILE A 47 -1.44 -5.46 0.17
N THR A 48 -1.96 -6.68 0.40
CA THR A 48 -1.29 -7.66 1.27
C THR A 48 0.08 -8.07 0.73
N GLY A 49 0.21 -8.21 -0.60
CA GLY A 49 1.49 -8.45 -1.27
C GLY A 49 2.48 -7.28 -1.12
N CYS A 50 2.02 -6.05 -1.19
CA CYS A 50 2.83 -4.85 -0.96
C CYS A 50 3.31 -4.76 0.49
N VAL A 51 2.44 -5.03 1.47
CA VAL A 51 2.81 -5.08 2.90
C VAL A 51 3.85 -6.19 3.14
N TYR A 52 3.64 -7.37 2.56
CA TYR A 52 4.59 -8.48 2.67
C TYR A 52 5.96 -8.14 2.08
N SER A 53 5.97 -7.47 0.92
CA SER A 53 7.23 -7.02 0.29
C SER A 53 7.96 -6.00 1.17
N GLY A 54 7.22 -5.05 1.78
CA GLY A 54 7.78 -4.10 2.74
C GLY A 54 8.34 -4.78 3.99
N PHE A 55 7.63 -5.77 4.53
CA PHE A 55 8.11 -6.60 5.63
C PHE A 55 9.44 -7.30 5.29
N LEU A 56 9.55 -7.96 4.12
CA LEU A 56 10.80 -8.57 3.69
C LEU A 56 11.92 -7.54 3.51
N GLN A 57 11.61 -6.38 2.96
CA GLN A 57 12.57 -5.30 2.76
C GLN A 57 13.13 -4.77 4.09
N ALA A 58 12.32 -4.66 5.14
CA ALA A 58 12.78 -4.24 6.46
C ALA A 58 13.83 -5.20 7.03
N TYR A 59 13.61 -6.51 6.91
CA TYR A 59 14.60 -7.52 7.30
C TYR A 59 15.87 -7.44 6.44
N GLN A 60 15.71 -7.30 5.11
CA GLN A 60 16.86 -7.16 4.21
C GLN A 60 17.73 -5.94 4.53
N ASN A 61 17.11 -4.81 4.88
CA ASN A 61 17.83 -3.59 5.30
C ASN A 61 18.66 -3.81 6.57
N GLN A 62 18.24 -4.74 7.44
CA GLN A 62 18.95 -5.16 8.65
C GLN A 62 19.97 -6.28 8.38
N GLN A 63 20.12 -6.71 7.12
CA GLN A 63 20.91 -7.88 6.70
C GLN A 63 20.41 -9.19 7.32
N GLU A 64 19.12 -9.26 7.63
CA GLU A 64 18.45 -10.41 8.22
C GLU A 64 17.49 -11.08 7.24
N THR A 65 17.04 -12.28 7.60
CA THR A 65 15.92 -12.95 6.94
C THR A 65 14.89 -13.36 7.99
N PRO A 66 13.59 -13.20 7.72
CA PRO A 66 12.56 -13.54 8.68
C PRO A 66 12.53 -15.05 8.94
N SER A 67 12.38 -15.42 10.20
CA SER A 67 12.19 -16.81 10.61
C SER A 67 10.76 -17.29 10.35
N LEU A 68 10.52 -18.59 10.48
CA LEU A 68 9.17 -19.16 10.35
C LEU A 68 8.19 -18.59 11.38
N GLU A 69 8.65 -18.34 12.61
CA GLU A 69 7.86 -17.68 13.64
C GLU A 69 7.53 -16.23 13.27
N ASP A 70 8.48 -15.47 12.73
CA ASP A 70 8.23 -14.10 12.27
C ASP A 70 7.17 -14.10 11.16
N MET A 71 7.27 -15.04 10.22
CA MET A 71 6.29 -15.22 9.15
C MET A 71 4.89 -15.55 9.69
N ARG A 72 4.79 -16.40 10.72
CA ARG A 72 3.50 -16.72 11.36
C ARG A 72 2.90 -15.50 12.04
N GLU A 73 3.71 -14.70 12.72
CA GLU A 73 3.26 -13.49 13.37
C GLU A 73 2.83 -12.42 12.36
N PHE A 74 3.59 -12.23 11.28
CA PHE A 74 3.20 -11.36 10.17
C PHE A 74 1.82 -11.76 9.61
N ASN A 75 1.61 -13.04 9.34
CA ASN A 75 0.33 -13.54 8.84
C ASN A 75 -0.82 -13.28 9.84
N GLN A 76 -0.54 -13.36 11.14
CA GLN A 76 -1.52 -13.05 12.17
C GLN A 76 -1.88 -11.56 12.18
N ILE A 77 -0.90 -10.65 12.04
CA ILE A 77 -1.13 -9.21 11.89
C ILE A 77 -2.03 -8.93 10.67
N ILE A 78 -1.68 -9.48 9.50
CA ILE A 78 -2.49 -9.31 8.28
C ILE A 78 -3.92 -9.83 8.49
N LYS A 79 -4.07 -11.00 9.13
CA LYS A 79 -5.38 -11.59 9.41
C LYS A 79 -6.23 -10.69 10.32
N ASP A 80 -5.63 -10.10 11.34
CA ASP A 80 -6.32 -9.21 12.28
C ASP A 80 -6.73 -7.88 11.64
N ARG A 81 -5.95 -7.39 10.68
CA ARG A 81 -6.24 -6.15 9.91
C ARG A 81 -7.08 -6.40 8.65
N ALA A 82 -7.30 -7.66 8.25
CA ALA A 82 -7.90 -8.01 6.96
C ALA A 82 -9.27 -7.38 6.70
N ALA A 83 -10.13 -7.33 7.72
CA ALA A 83 -11.45 -6.73 7.61
C ALA A 83 -11.38 -5.21 7.33
N GLN A 84 -10.40 -4.51 7.92
CA GLN A 84 -10.20 -3.08 7.71
C GLN A 84 -9.68 -2.79 6.31
N ILE A 85 -8.70 -3.58 5.83
CA ILE A 85 -8.16 -3.50 4.47
C ILE A 85 -9.28 -3.72 3.45
N LYS A 86 -10.07 -4.79 3.61
CA LYS A 86 -11.15 -5.10 2.67
C LYS A 86 -12.25 -4.03 2.70
N LYS A 87 -12.55 -3.47 3.88
CA LYS A 87 -13.51 -2.36 4.00
C LYS A 87 -13.03 -1.12 3.26
N SER A 88 -11.77 -0.72 3.38
CA SER A 88 -11.26 0.46 2.68
C SER A 88 -11.21 0.30 1.17
N ILE A 89 -11.19 -0.93 0.64
CA ILE A 89 -11.30 -1.14 -0.81
C ILE A 89 -12.76 -0.98 -1.29
N ILE A 90 -13.73 -1.48 -0.51
CA ILE A 90 -15.15 -1.44 -0.86
C ILE A 90 -15.73 -0.03 -0.67
N ASP A 91 -15.36 0.62 0.43
CA ASP A 91 -15.80 1.96 0.82
C ASP A 91 -14.55 2.79 1.17
N PRO A 92 -13.86 3.31 0.13
CA PRO A 92 -12.59 4.01 0.33
C PRO A 92 -12.76 5.28 1.16
N PRO A 93 -11.78 5.56 2.06
CA PRO A 93 -11.77 6.83 2.76
C PRO A 93 -11.73 7.96 1.72
N LYS A 94 -12.60 8.96 1.89
CA LYS A 94 -12.58 10.14 1.01
C LYS A 94 -11.24 10.84 1.18
N VAL A 95 -10.35 10.68 0.20
CA VAL A 95 -9.14 11.48 0.11
C VAL A 95 -9.60 12.90 -0.25
N GLU A 96 -9.35 13.88 0.64
CA GLU A 96 -9.44 15.28 0.23
C GLU A 96 -8.37 15.50 -0.83
N SER A 97 -8.80 15.60 -2.10
CA SER A 97 -7.94 15.93 -3.21
C SER A 97 -7.31 17.31 -2.97
N THR A 98 -6.09 17.37 -2.44
CA THR A 98 -5.28 18.57 -2.52
C THR A 98 -4.80 18.71 -3.95
N SER A 99 -5.62 19.34 -4.79
CA SER A 99 -5.27 19.81 -6.12
C SER A 99 -4.21 20.91 -5.99
N ASN A 100 -2.94 20.53 -5.84
CA ASN A 100 -1.85 21.46 -6.12
C ASN A 100 -1.59 21.44 -7.63
N GLU A 101 -2.44 22.14 -8.38
CA GLU A 101 -2.09 22.62 -9.72
C GLU A 101 -0.93 23.62 -9.56
N ALA A 102 0.30 23.13 -9.74
CA ALA A 102 1.42 24.01 -10.03
C ALA A 102 1.15 24.66 -11.38
N LYS A 103 0.64 25.90 -11.32
CA LYS A 103 0.43 26.78 -12.46
C LYS A 103 1.79 27.09 -13.10
N ILE A 104 2.19 26.31 -14.09
CA ILE A 104 3.32 26.66 -14.96
C ILE A 104 2.85 27.81 -15.85
N THR A 105 3.23 29.03 -15.48
CA THR A 105 3.19 30.18 -16.40
C THR A 105 4.25 29.97 -17.49
N PRO A 106 3.91 30.08 -18.78
CA PRO A 106 4.93 30.16 -19.83
C PRO A 106 5.73 31.46 -19.62
N GLU A 107 7.05 31.37 -19.54
CA GLU A 107 7.92 32.53 -19.74
C GLU A 107 7.80 32.95 -21.21
N ASP A 108 7.33 34.17 -21.42
CA ASP A 108 7.43 34.88 -22.69
C ASP A 108 8.91 35.07 -23.02
N THR A 109 9.48 34.18 -23.84
CA THR A 109 10.67 34.52 -24.62
C THR A 109 10.24 35.39 -25.78
N ASP A 110 10.24 36.69 -25.56
CA ASP A 110 10.26 37.69 -26.63
C ASP A 110 11.58 37.54 -27.40
N SER A 111 11.43 37.28 -28.68
CA SER A 111 12.46 37.36 -29.71
C SER A 111 12.60 38.79 -30.22
N GLU A 112 13.85 39.16 -30.53
CA GLU A 112 14.29 40.26 -31.43
C GLU A 112 14.37 41.70 -30.85
N ASP A 113 15.60 42.15 -30.63
CA ASP A 113 16.29 43.15 -31.48
C ASP A 113 17.83 43.00 -31.37
#